data_AF-A0AAW8J7Y1-F1
#
_entry.id   AF-A0AAW8J7Y1-F1
#
_cell.length_a   1.000
_cell.length_b   1.000
_cell.length_c   1.000
_cell.angle_alpha   90.00
_cell.angle_beta   90.00
_cell.angle_gamma   90.00
#
_symmetry.space_group_name_H-M   'P 1'
#
loop_
_entity.id
_entity.type
_entity.pdbx_description
1 polymer ?
#
loop_
_entity_poly.entity_id
_entity_poly.type
_entity_poly.pdbx_seq_one_letter_code
_entity_poly.pdbx_strand_id
1 'polypeptide(L)'
;MLRNTHIMSIGLSSIMLLLGACSPKTNNQENSQQTASATLTTEQQITQNVRKFSSTPQDAHDIALIKNYKDKFQTMSIEFEKDLARLKQDGYLTTDMEKDRHRDQALSAMNMLKALELDTEQGRYIQGLYYQYWETQYQHYETNSTAPVNTPANELSQAEAQLNYWQSMQH
;
A
#
# COMPACT_ATOMS: atom_id res chain seq x y z
N MET A 1 -16.80 -57.27 6.83
CA MET A 1 -15.93 -58.06 7.73
C MET A 1 -14.65 -58.42 7.00
N LEU A 2 -13.53 -57.75 7.29
CA LEU A 2 -12.28 -58.35 7.80
C LEU A 2 -11.19 -57.27 7.79
N ARG A 3 -10.67 -57.04 8.99
CA ARG A 3 -9.45 -56.31 9.33
C ARG A 3 -8.26 -57.19 8.92
N ASN A 4 -7.16 -56.63 8.43
CA ASN A 4 -5.84 -57.15 8.80
C ASN A 4 -4.72 -56.12 8.63
N THR A 5 -4.01 -55.96 9.75
CA THR A 5 -2.80 -55.20 10.06
C THR A 5 -1.51 -55.96 9.67
N HIS A 6 -0.37 -55.25 9.58
CA HIS A 6 0.92 -55.49 10.29
C HIS A 6 2.15 -54.87 9.56
N ILE A 7 2.89 -53.95 10.22
CA ILE A 7 4.26 -54.08 10.82
C ILE A 7 5.36 -53.51 9.89
N MET A 8 5.89 -52.31 10.17
CA MET A 8 7.13 -52.01 10.93
C MET A 8 8.43 -52.30 10.15
N SER A 9 9.18 -51.25 9.81
CA SER A 9 10.64 -51.32 9.63
C SER A 9 11.29 -50.04 10.13
N ILE A 10 12.10 -50.25 11.16
CA ILE A 10 12.94 -49.29 11.88
C ILE A 10 14.24 -49.14 11.10
N GLY A 11 14.64 -47.90 10.81
CA GLY A 11 15.98 -47.56 10.34
C GLY A 11 16.65 -46.60 11.33
N LEU A 12 17.34 -47.18 12.33
CA LEU A 12 18.28 -46.49 13.22
C LEU A 12 19.61 -46.33 12.49
N SER A 13 20.21 -45.13 12.46
CA SER A 13 21.68 -45.01 12.49
C SER A 13 22.16 -43.63 12.94
N SER A 14 22.69 -43.66 14.16
CA SER A 14 23.59 -42.78 14.93
C SER A 14 24.33 -41.66 14.16
N ILE A 15 24.21 -40.40 14.58
CA ILE A 15 25.02 -39.67 15.59
C ILE A 15 26.51 -39.57 15.20
N MET A 16 26.96 -38.35 14.90
CA MET A 16 28.24 -37.87 15.43
C MET A 16 28.07 -36.49 16.07
N LEU A 17 28.23 -36.47 17.38
CA LEU A 17 28.48 -35.28 18.20
C LEU A 17 29.92 -34.83 17.96
N LEU A 18 30.12 -33.54 17.67
CA LEU A 18 31.36 -32.85 18.02
C LEU A 18 30.98 -31.67 18.93
N LEU A 19 31.12 -31.92 20.23
CA LEU A 19 31.19 -30.90 21.27
C LEU A 19 32.58 -30.28 21.23
N GLY A 20 32.67 -28.96 21.08
CA GLY A 20 33.86 -28.16 21.36
C GLY A 20 33.47 -27.02 22.29
N ALA A 21 33.79 -27.16 23.59
CA ALA A 21 33.64 -26.12 24.59
C ALA A 21 35.00 -25.45 24.89
N CYS A 22 35.01 -24.11 24.83
CA CYS A 22 35.67 -23.08 25.67
C CYS A 22 37.02 -23.39 26.35
N SER A 23 38.04 -22.52 26.50
CA SER A 23 38.39 -21.08 26.26
C SER A 23 39.87 -20.94 26.73
N PRO A 24 40.52 -19.77 26.95
CA PRO A 24 40.39 -18.39 26.44
C PRO A 24 41.71 -17.89 25.76
N LYS A 25 41.63 -16.90 24.87
CA LYS A 25 42.77 -15.98 24.62
C LYS A 25 42.25 -14.57 24.28
N THR A 26 42.65 -13.62 25.12
CA THR A 26 42.66 -12.17 24.87
C THR A 26 43.52 -11.86 23.65
N ASN A 27 42.97 -11.21 22.62
CA ASN A 27 43.42 -9.92 22.09
C ASN A 27 42.57 -9.47 20.88
N ASN A 28 42.05 -8.24 20.99
CA ASN A 28 41.76 -7.21 19.98
C ASN A 28 41.27 -7.55 18.56
N GLN A 29 40.11 -6.95 18.23
CA GLN A 29 39.69 -6.35 16.94
C GLN A 29 39.67 -7.28 15.71
N GLU A 30 38.69 -7.29 14.81
CA GLU A 30 37.58 -6.38 14.53
C GLU A 30 36.53 -7.13 13.71
N ASN A 31 35.33 -6.60 13.75
CA ASN A 31 34.04 -7.12 13.33
C ASN A 31 33.94 -7.31 11.79
N SER A 32 33.92 -8.56 11.31
CA SER A 32 33.40 -8.86 9.97
C SER A 32 31.89 -9.00 10.03
N GLN A 33 31.22 -7.90 9.67
CA GLN A 33 29.79 -7.80 9.48
C GLN A 33 29.23 -8.97 8.66
N GLN A 34 28.47 -9.79 9.37
CA GLN A 34 27.45 -10.65 8.82
C GLN A 34 26.40 -9.74 8.15
N THR A 35 26.37 -9.70 6.83
CA THR A 35 25.33 -9.01 6.05
C THR A 35 24.00 -9.73 6.29
N ALA A 36 23.34 -9.41 7.40
CA ALA A 36 21.93 -9.65 7.57
C ALA A 36 21.22 -8.62 6.68
N SER A 37 20.85 -9.01 5.47
CA SER A 37 19.87 -8.29 4.68
C SER A 37 18.55 -8.35 5.46
N ALA A 38 18.32 -7.36 6.33
CA ALA A 38 17.04 -7.19 6.99
C ALA A 38 16.02 -6.85 5.90
N THR A 39 15.11 -7.78 5.63
CA THR A 39 13.93 -7.51 4.82
C THR A 39 13.13 -6.43 5.53
N LEU A 40 13.20 -5.19 5.02
CA LEU A 40 12.41 -4.08 5.52
C LEU A 40 10.92 -4.44 5.37
N THR A 41 10.11 -4.07 6.36
CA THR A 41 8.66 -4.18 6.20
C THR A 41 8.21 -3.26 5.05
N THR A 42 7.09 -3.58 4.39
CA THR A 42 6.51 -2.73 3.33
C THR A 42 6.39 -1.27 3.79
N GLU A 43 6.05 -1.05 5.06
CA GLU A 43 5.95 0.26 5.71
C GLU A 43 7.30 0.98 5.83
N GLN A 44 8.38 0.26 6.17
CA GLN A 44 9.75 0.78 6.23
C GLN A 44 10.31 1.09 4.84
N GLN A 45 9.98 0.28 3.84
CA GLN A 45 10.41 0.50 2.46
C GLN A 45 9.68 1.70 1.82
N ILE A 46 8.42 1.91 2.18
CA ILE A 46 7.63 3.07 1.77
C ILE A 46 8.17 4.36 2.40
N THR A 47 8.59 4.32 3.68
CA THR A 47 9.22 5.49 4.34
C THR A 47 10.61 5.84 3.76
N GLN A 48 11.32 4.88 3.16
CA GLN A 48 12.59 5.18 2.48
C GLN A 48 12.43 5.95 1.16
N ASN A 49 11.24 5.92 0.53
CA ASN A 49 10.97 6.59 -0.76
C ASN A 49 10.16 7.90 -0.62
N VAL A 50 10.24 8.53 0.54
CA VAL A 50 9.65 9.85 0.78
C VAL A 50 10.61 10.94 0.28
N ARG A 51 10.17 11.73 -0.70
CA ARG A 51 10.85 12.96 -1.13
C ARG A 51 10.74 14.02 -0.04
N LYS A 52 11.87 14.60 0.35
CA LYS A 52 11.94 15.68 1.32
C LYS A 52 11.63 17.03 0.67
N PHE A 53 10.88 17.86 1.38
CA PHE A 53 10.58 19.24 1.03
C PHE A 53 10.92 20.14 2.22
N SER A 54 11.20 21.42 1.95
CA SER A 54 11.34 22.42 3.01
C SER A 54 9.98 22.72 3.64
N SER A 55 9.94 22.87 4.96
CA SER A 55 8.71 23.29 5.64
C SER A 55 8.33 24.72 5.23
N THR A 56 7.02 24.96 5.15
CA THR A 56 6.46 26.26 4.80
C THR A 56 5.37 26.68 5.80
N PRO A 57 5.08 27.97 5.94
CA PRO A 57 3.96 28.44 6.77
C PRO A 57 2.60 27.90 6.34
N GLN A 58 2.47 27.44 5.10
CA GLN A 58 1.22 27.01 4.48
C GLN A 58 1.03 25.49 4.54
N ASP A 59 1.96 24.75 5.16
CA ASP A 59 1.89 23.29 5.30
C ASP A 59 0.60 22.84 5.98
N ALA A 60 0.20 23.49 7.08
CA ALA A 60 -1.01 23.15 7.80
C ALA A 60 -2.29 23.33 6.96
N HIS A 61 -2.32 24.33 6.09
CA HIS A 61 -3.44 24.58 5.18
C HIS A 61 -3.57 23.47 4.14
N ASP A 62 -2.49 23.19 3.40
CA ASP A 62 -2.49 22.19 2.34
C ASP A 62 -2.77 20.77 2.88
N ILE A 63 -2.20 20.42 4.05
CA ILE A 63 -2.50 19.16 4.74
C ILE A 63 -4.00 19.05 5.05
N ALA A 64 -4.62 20.13 5.53
CA ALA A 64 -6.05 20.14 5.83
C ALA A 64 -6.90 19.96 4.57
N LEU A 65 -6.52 20.61 3.45
CA LEU A 65 -7.20 20.45 2.16
C LEU A 65 -7.11 19.01 1.63
N ILE A 66 -5.92 18.42 1.63
CA ILE A 66 -5.72 17.03 1.17
C ILE A 66 -6.48 16.05 2.07
N LYS A 67 -6.44 16.25 3.40
CA LYS A 67 -7.21 15.42 4.34
C LYS A 67 -8.72 15.54 4.10
N ASN A 68 -9.22 16.76 3.88
CA ASN A 68 -10.63 16.97 3.59
C ASN A 68 -11.07 16.30 2.28
N TYR A 69 -10.23 16.35 1.25
CA TYR A 69 -10.44 15.60 0.01
C TYR A 69 -10.57 14.10 0.28
N LYS A 70 -9.64 13.51 1.05
CA LYS A 70 -9.67 12.08 1.38
C LYS A 70 -10.94 11.69 2.13
N ASP A 71 -11.28 12.46 3.16
CA ASP A 71 -12.46 12.20 4.00
C ASP A 71 -13.74 12.23 3.13
N LYS A 72 -13.88 13.27 2.28
CA LYS A 72 -15.03 13.39 1.35
C LYS A 72 -15.08 12.25 0.33
N PHE A 73 -13.93 11.91 -0.27
CA PHE A 73 -13.86 10.86 -1.28
C PHE A 73 -14.16 9.48 -0.69
N GLN A 74 -13.70 9.20 0.53
CA GLN A 74 -14.02 7.98 1.25
C GLN A 74 -15.52 7.87 1.53
N THR A 75 -16.17 8.94 2.01
CA THR A 75 -17.62 8.95 2.21
C THR A 75 -18.37 8.69 0.91
N MET A 76 -17.99 9.38 -0.18
CA MET A 76 -18.59 9.16 -1.50
C MET A 76 -18.39 7.72 -1.98
N SER A 77 -17.22 7.14 -1.76
CA SER A 77 -16.90 5.77 -2.18
C SER A 77 -17.72 4.73 -1.41
N ILE A 78 -17.96 4.93 -0.12
CA ILE A 78 -18.81 4.01 0.67
C ILE A 78 -20.24 3.99 0.13
N GLU A 79 -20.84 5.14 -0.16
CA GLU A 79 -22.19 5.19 -0.73
C GLU A 79 -22.23 4.63 -2.15
N PHE A 80 -21.19 4.88 -2.95
CA PHE A 80 -21.03 4.30 -4.27
C PHE A 80 -21.02 2.76 -4.25
N GLU A 81 -20.20 2.15 -3.38
CA GLU A 81 -20.11 0.68 -3.25
C GLU A 81 -21.44 0.07 -2.79
N LYS A 82 -22.14 0.75 -1.89
CA LYS A 82 -23.48 0.35 -1.44
C LYS A 82 -24.51 0.40 -2.57
N ASP A 83 -24.47 1.43 -3.40
CA ASP A 83 -25.35 1.54 -4.57
C ASP A 83 -25.04 0.48 -5.63
N LEU A 84 -23.75 0.20 -5.90
CA LEU A 84 -23.36 -0.90 -6.79
C LEU A 84 -23.85 -2.25 -6.26
N ALA A 85 -23.66 -2.53 -4.97
CA ALA A 85 -24.12 -3.76 -4.34
C ALA A 85 -25.64 -3.92 -4.46
N ARG A 86 -26.41 -2.84 -4.27
CA ARG A 86 -27.86 -2.84 -4.45
C ARG A 86 -28.27 -3.13 -5.88
N LEU A 87 -27.69 -2.42 -6.86
CA LEU A 87 -28.00 -2.64 -8.29
C LEU A 87 -27.68 -4.08 -8.72
N LYS A 88 -26.60 -4.65 -8.18
CA LYS A 88 -26.20 -6.04 -8.41
C LYS A 88 -27.21 -7.02 -7.81
N GLN A 89 -27.65 -6.78 -6.57
CA GLN A 89 -28.64 -7.60 -5.89
C GLN A 89 -29.99 -7.59 -6.63
N ASP A 90 -30.39 -6.43 -7.14
CA ASP A 90 -31.67 -6.25 -7.84
C ASP A 90 -31.64 -6.77 -9.30
N GLY A 91 -30.48 -7.22 -9.79
CA GLY A 91 -30.31 -7.72 -11.16
C GLY A 91 -30.27 -6.63 -12.24
N TYR A 92 -30.09 -5.36 -11.84
CA TYR A 92 -30.04 -4.22 -12.76
C TYR A 92 -28.62 -3.81 -13.16
N LEU A 93 -27.58 -4.36 -12.52
CA LEU A 93 -26.18 -4.01 -12.83
C LEU A 93 -25.65 -4.87 -13.99
N THR A 94 -25.46 -4.26 -15.16
CA THR A 94 -24.69 -4.86 -16.25
C THR A 94 -23.20 -4.58 -16.08
N THR A 95 -22.35 -5.36 -16.76
CA THR A 95 -20.89 -5.14 -16.78
C THR A 95 -20.52 -3.76 -17.31
N ASP A 96 -21.18 -3.29 -18.37
CA ASP A 96 -20.92 -1.95 -18.93
C ASP A 96 -21.31 -0.85 -17.95
N MET A 97 -22.45 -1.02 -17.24
CA MET A 97 -22.83 -0.08 -16.19
C MET A 97 -21.82 -0.06 -15.04
N GLU A 98 -21.35 -1.22 -14.58
CA GLU A 98 -20.34 -1.31 -13.52
C GLU A 98 -19.05 -0.57 -13.91
N LYS A 99 -18.59 -0.77 -15.16
CA LYS A 99 -17.43 -0.04 -15.70
C LYS A 99 -17.65 1.46 -15.74
N ASP A 100 -18.76 1.91 -16.31
CA ASP A 100 -19.07 3.34 -16.43
C ASP A 100 -19.11 4.01 -15.04
N ARG A 101 -19.69 3.31 -14.06
CA ARG A 101 -19.76 3.75 -12.67
C ARG A 101 -18.39 3.92 -12.04
N HIS A 102 -17.49 2.94 -12.19
CA HIS A 102 -16.13 3.05 -11.66
C HIS A 102 -15.31 4.13 -12.37
N ARG A 103 -15.47 4.27 -13.69
CA ARG A 103 -14.85 5.36 -14.46
C ARG A 103 -15.30 6.73 -13.95
N ASP A 104 -16.60 6.90 -13.70
CA ASP A 104 -17.16 8.15 -13.18
C ASP A 104 -16.67 8.46 -11.75
N GLN A 105 -16.48 7.43 -10.92
CA GLN A 105 -15.87 7.57 -9.59
C GLN A 105 -14.42 8.07 -9.70
N ALA A 106 -13.61 7.49 -10.59
CA ALA A 106 -12.23 7.92 -10.82
C ALA A 106 -12.16 9.37 -11.35
N LEU A 107 -13.06 9.73 -12.28
CA LEU A 107 -13.19 11.09 -12.78
C LEU A 107 -13.57 12.09 -11.68
N SER A 108 -14.50 11.69 -10.80
CA SER A 108 -14.90 12.50 -9.65
C SER A 108 -13.72 12.76 -8.71
N ALA A 109 -12.90 11.74 -8.43
CA ALA A 109 -11.69 11.87 -7.63
C ALA A 109 -10.70 12.89 -8.23
N MET A 110 -10.43 12.76 -9.54
CA MET A 110 -9.55 13.68 -10.28
C MET A 110 -10.05 15.12 -10.27
N ASN A 111 -11.36 15.34 -10.44
CA ASN A 111 -11.96 16.67 -10.41
C ASN A 111 -11.89 17.29 -9.01
N MET A 112 -12.16 16.49 -7.96
CA MET A 112 -12.01 16.94 -6.58
C MET A 112 -10.56 17.31 -6.25
N LEU A 113 -9.58 16.53 -6.73
CA LEU A 113 -8.16 16.86 -6.57
C LEU A 113 -7.79 18.17 -7.26
N LYS A 114 -8.20 18.37 -8.53
CA LYS A 114 -7.92 19.60 -9.29
C LYS A 114 -8.49 20.86 -8.63
N ALA A 115 -9.56 20.74 -7.86
CA ALA A 115 -10.17 21.85 -7.14
C ALA A 115 -9.44 22.23 -5.84
N LEU A 116 -8.40 21.48 -5.44
CA LEU A 116 -7.60 21.84 -4.26
C LEU A 116 -6.69 23.02 -4.59
N GLU A 117 -6.85 24.10 -3.86
CA GLU A 117 -6.00 25.30 -3.92
C GLU A 117 -4.76 25.08 -3.04
N LEU A 118 -3.80 24.28 -3.53
CA LEU A 118 -2.58 23.92 -2.80
C LEU A 118 -1.45 24.92 -3.08
N ASP A 119 -0.90 25.48 -2.01
CA ASP A 119 0.10 26.55 -2.08
C ASP A 119 1.55 26.03 -2.05
N THR A 120 1.78 24.87 -1.44
CA THR A 120 3.11 24.30 -1.23
C THR A 120 3.55 23.38 -2.38
N GLU A 121 4.87 23.25 -2.57
CA GLU A 121 5.41 22.26 -3.53
C GLU A 121 5.06 20.82 -3.09
N GLN A 122 5.13 20.55 -1.78
CA GLN A 122 4.83 19.23 -1.23
C GLN A 122 3.35 18.85 -1.43
N GLY A 123 2.43 19.79 -1.18
CA GLY A 123 1.00 19.61 -1.43
C GLY A 123 0.72 19.28 -2.88
N ARG A 124 1.23 20.07 -3.83
CA ARG A 124 1.08 19.81 -5.27
C ARG A 124 1.70 18.48 -5.70
N TYR A 125 2.82 18.10 -5.11
CA TYR A 125 3.43 16.80 -5.39
C TYR A 125 2.53 15.63 -4.94
N ILE A 126 1.98 15.69 -3.72
CA ILE A 126 1.04 14.68 -3.21
C ILE A 126 -0.23 14.64 -4.06
N GLN A 127 -0.78 15.80 -4.44
CA GLN A 127 -1.90 15.91 -5.36
C GLN A 127 -1.62 15.21 -6.70
N GLY A 128 -0.43 15.40 -7.27
CA GLY A 128 0.00 14.72 -8.49
C GLY A 128 0.02 13.20 -8.36
N LEU A 129 0.50 12.67 -7.23
CA LEU A 129 0.50 11.23 -6.97
C LEU A 129 -0.92 10.65 -6.89
N TYR A 130 -1.82 11.30 -6.14
CA TYR A 130 -3.23 10.89 -6.11
C TYR A 130 -3.89 10.99 -7.49
N TYR A 131 -3.59 12.06 -8.24
CA TYR A 131 -4.14 12.27 -9.56
C TYR A 131 -3.71 11.16 -10.53
N GLN A 132 -2.42 10.82 -10.56
CA GLN A 132 -1.88 9.77 -11.42
C GLN A 132 -2.50 8.40 -11.11
N TYR A 133 -2.74 8.11 -9.83
CA TYR A 133 -3.45 6.89 -9.44
C TYR A 133 -4.85 6.85 -10.05
N TRP A 134 -5.65 7.90 -9.89
CA TRP A 134 -7.01 7.94 -10.42
C TRP A 134 -7.08 7.98 -11.94
N GLU A 135 -6.14 8.65 -12.59
CA GLU A 135 -6.02 8.62 -14.05
C GLU A 135 -5.75 7.20 -14.55
N THR A 136 -4.88 6.45 -13.85
CA THR A 136 -4.63 5.04 -14.17
C THR A 136 -5.89 4.18 -14.02
N GLN A 137 -6.67 4.39 -12.95
CA GLN A 137 -7.96 3.70 -12.78
C GLN A 137 -8.94 4.07 -13.89
N TYR A 138 -9.06 5.36 -14.22
CA TYR A 138 -9.93 5.84 -15.29
C TYR A 138 -9.61 5.17 -16.63
N GLN A 139 -8.34 5.17 -17.04
CA GLN A 139 -7.89 4.54 -18.28
C GLN A 139 -8.12 3.02 -18.29
N HIS A 140 -8.04 2.37 -17.13
CA HIS A 140 -8.31 0.95 -17.04
C HIS A 140 -9.76 0.60 -17.33
N TYR A 141 -10.68 1.37 -16.76
CA TYR A 141 -12.12 1.16 -16.96
C TYR A 141 -12.55 1.46 -18.41
N GLU A 142 -11.82 2.29 -19.16
CA GLU A 142 -12.01 2.46 -20.60
C GLU A 142 -11.72 1.18 -21.41
N THR A 143 -10.77 0.34 -20.95
CA THR A 143 -10.27 -0.82 -21.72
C THR A 143 -10.98 -2.17 -21.48
N ASN A 144 -12.20 -2.16 -20.91
CA ASN A 144 -13.04 -3.35 -20.66
C ASN A 144 -12.71 -4.22 -19.43
N SER A 145 -12.10 -3.68 -18.38
CA SER A 145 -11.98 -4.35 -17.07
C SER A 145 -12.94 -3.77 -16.05
N THR A 146 -13.56 -4.61 -15.22
CA THR A 146 -14.38 -4.18 -14.05
C THR A 146 -13.60 -4.22 -12.74
N ALA A 147 -12.48 -4.94 -12.69
CA ALA A 147 -11.61 -4.94 -11.52
C ALA A 147 -10.78 -3.64 -11.49
N PRO A 148 -10.44 -3.10 -10.31
CA PRO A 148 -9.43 -2.04 -10.23
C PRO A 148 -8.08 -2.55 -10.74
N VAL A 149 -7.25 -1.65 -11.27
CA VAL A 149 -5.88 -2.02 -11.62
C VAL A 149 -5.16 -2.41 -10.34
N ASN A 150 -4.65 -3.64 -10.30
CA ASN A 150 -3.52 -4.01 -9.45
C ASN A 150 -2.27 -3.33 -9.99
N THR A 151 -2.28 -2.00 -9.97
CA THR A 151 -1.07 -1.18 -10.20
C THR A 151 -0.10 -1.66 -9.13
N PRO A 152 1.21 -1.80 -9.39
CA PRO A 152 2.12 -1.89 -8.25
C PRO A 152 1.75 -0.73 -7.32
N ALA A 153 1.59 -1.04 -6.03
CA ALA A 153 1.15 -0.18 -4.95
C ALA A 153 2.07 1.04 -4.77
N ASN A 154 2.21 1.87 -5.79
CA ASN A 154 3.26 2.88 -5.89
C ASN A 154 2.66 4.26 -5.71
N GLU A 155 1.81 4.77 -6.61
CA GLU A 155 1.40 6.18 -6.56
C GLU A 155 0.48 6.47 -5.37
N LEU A 156 -0.56 5.66 -5.16
CA LEU A 156 -1.46 5.85 -3.99
C LEU A 156 -0.70 5.62 -2.69
N SER A 157 0.06 4.53 -2.57
CA SER A 157 0.82 4.25 -1.35
C SER A 157 1.92 5.27 -1.11
N GLN A 158 2.55 5.81 -2.15
CA GLN A 158 3.52 6.90 -2.06
C GLN A 158 2.84 8.22 -1.67
N ALA A 159 1.64 8.50 -2.18
CA ALA A 159 0.87 9.67 -1.77
C ALA A 159 0.54 9.60 -0.27
N GLU A 160 0.08 8.43 0.20
CA GLU A 160 -0.19 8.17 1.62
C GLU A 160 1.07 8.28 2.47
N ALA A 161 2.19 7.70 2.02
CA ALA A 161 3.47 7.80 2.70
C ALA A 161 3.94 9.24 2.87
N GLN A 162 3.81 10.02 1.79
CA GLN A 162 4.22 11.41 1.74
C GLN A 162 3.36 12.27 2.65
N LEU A 163 2.04 12.06 2.64
CA LEU A 163 1.13 12.77 3.52
C LEU A 163 1.40 12.42 4.99
N ASN A 164 1.56 11.14 5.32
CA ASN A 164 1.84 10.69 6.68
C ASN A 164 3.18 11.24 7.20
N TYR A 165 4.23 11.20 6.37
CA TYR A 165 5.51 11.80 6.72
C TYR A 165 5.36 13.30 6.94
N TRP A 166 4.68 14.01 6.03
CA TRP A 166 4.49 15.46 6.15
C TRP A 166 3.78 15.84 7.45
N GLN A 167 2.74 15.09 7.82
CA GLN A 167 2.00 15.26 9.07
C GLN A 167 2.88 15.02 10.30
N SER A 168 3.76 14.01 10.27
CA SER A 168 4.69 13.74 11.38
C SER A 168 5.71 14.86 11.62
N MET A 169 5.92 15.74 10.63
CA MET A 169 6.81 16.90 10.74
C MET A 169 6.13 18.15 11.32
N GLN A 170 4.81 18.15 11.52
CA GLN A 170 4.04 19.33 11.97
C GLN A 170 3.93 19.45 13.51
N HIS A 171 4.92 18.95 14.25
CA HIS A 171 4.95 18.96 15.72
C HIS A 171 5.78 20.11 16.29
#